data_AF-A0A8D8JR50-F1
#
_entry.id   AF-A0A8D8JR50-F1
#
_cell.length_a   1.000
_cell.length_b   1.000
_cell.length_c   1.000
_cell.angle_alpha   90.00
_cell.angle_beta   90.00
_cell.angle_gamma   90.00
#
_symmetry.space_group_name_H-M   'P 1'
#
loop_
_entity.id
_entity.type
_entity.pdbx_description
1 polymer ?
#
loop_
_entity_poly.entity_id
_entity_poly.type
_entity_poly.pdbx_seq_one_letter_code
_entity_poly.pdbx_strand_id
1 'polypeptide(L)'
;LPCLNSDRIFIVDVGSDPRAPKMAKVIEGDVLKRANVTAPHTTHCLPNGNVMISTMGDAEGNAKGEFIEFDKNFEFVGTWTKGETAMCGYDYWYQPLFNVMVASEWGAPKLFRRGWRDSDLDDPTQYGRRINFYKWNERELFQTIDLGDEGVCPLEIRFLHNPKENQGYVGSTLY
;
A
#
# COMPACT_ATOMS: atom_id res chain seq x y z
N LEU A 1 -13.24 -0.98 1.22
CA LEU A 1 -12.99 -0.56 -0.18
C LEU A 1 -12.20 0.74 -0.17
N PRO A 2 -10.88 0.68 -0.35
CA PRO A 2 -10.06 1.87 -0.53
C PRO A 2 -10.32 2.49 -1.92
N CYS A 3 -10.38 3.81 -2.00
CA CYS A 3 -10.62 4.52 -3.25
C CYS A 3 -9.44 5.43 -3.59
N LEU A 4 -8.56 4.89 -4.43
CA LEU A 4 -7.31 5.49 -4.89
C LEU A 4 -7.42 6.97 -5.29
N ASN A 5 -8.46 7.35 -6.03
CA ASN A 5 -8.57 8.71 -6.56
C ASN A 5 -9.17 9.73 -5.57
N SER A 6 -10.11 9.31 -4.72
CA SER A 6 -10.82 10.22 -3.82
C SER A 6 -10.27 10.25 -2.40
N ASP A 7 -9.24 9.45 -2.09
CA ASP A 7 -8.69 9.26 -0.75
C ASP A 7 -9.68 8.71 0.29
N ARG A 8 -10.87 8.26 -0.14
CA ARG A 8 -11.90 7.75 0.76
C ARG A 8 -11.76 6.25 0.95
N ILE A 9 -12.23 5.77 2.10
CA ILE A 9 -12.38 4.34 2.35
C ILE A 9 -13.84 4.07 2.70
N PHE A 10 -14.49 3.20 1.93
CA PHE A 10 -15.85 2.77 2.18
C PHE A 10 -15.86 1.44 2.91
N ILE A 11 -16.57 1.39 4.04
CA ILE A 11 -16.84 0.18 4.79
C ILE A 11 -18.22 -0.32 4.39
N VAL A 12 -18.27 -1.54 3.86
CA VAL A 12 -19.48 -2.14 3.32
C VAL A 12 -19.81 -3.37 4.16
N ASP A 13 -21.00 -3.38 4.76
CA ASP A 13 -21.55 -4.54 5.45
C ASP A 13 -22.09 -5.54 4.42
N VAL A 14 -21.47 -6.72 4.42
CA VAL A 14 -21.88 -7.90 3.64
C VAL A 14 -22.33 -9.05 4.55
N GLY A 15 -22.26 -8.89 5.88
CA GLY A 15 -22.63 -9.90 6.86
C GLY A 15 -24.13 -9.96 7.13
N SER A 16 -24.81 -8.80 7.09
CA SER A 16 -26.26 -8.74 7.29
C SER A 16 -27.05 -9.38 6.15
N ASP A 17 -26.66 -9.10 4.90
CA ASP A 17 -27.19 -9.77 3.69
C ASP A 17 -26.10 -9.77 2.59
N PRO A 18 -25.46 -10.92 2.31
CA PRO A 18 -24.41 -11.01 1.29
C PRO A 18 -24.87 -10.65 -0.14
N ARG A 19 -26.18 -10.71 -0.43
CA ARG A 19 -26.73 -10.36 -1.75
C ARG A 19 -27.18 -8.90 -1.84
N ALA A 20 -27.24 -8.20 -0.72
CA ALA A 20 -27.57 -6.78 -0.64
C ALA A 20 -26.58 -6.02 0.26
N PRO A 21 -25.32 -5.85 -0.17
CA PRO A 21 -24.31 -5.10 0.58
C PRO A 21 -24.79 -3.67 0.91
N LYS A 22 -24.51 -3.21 2.13
CA LYS A 22 -24.93 -1.88 2.60
C LYS A 22 -23.74 -1.05 3.04
N MET A 23 -23.82 0.26 2.83
CA MET A 23 -22.80 1.17 3.36
C MET A 23 -22.90 1.21 4.88
N ALA A 24 -21.82 0.86 5.56
CA ALA A 24 -21.75 0.87 7.03
C ALA A 24 -21.09 2.15 7.55
N LYS A 25 -19.98 2.57 6.93
CA LYS A 25 -19.21 3.75 7.31
C LYS A 25 -18.45 4.29 6.10
N VAL A 26 -18.25 5.59 6.06
CA VAL A 26 -17.32 6.25 5.13
C VAL A 26 -16.23 6.91 5.94
N ILE A 27 -14.98 6.61 5.60
CA ILE A 27 -13.80 7.30 6.12
C ILE A 27 -13.40 8.32 5.07
N GLU A 28 -13.53 9.58 5.42
CA GLU A 28 -13.19 10.70 4.54
C GLU A 28 -11.67 10.87 4.40
N GLY A 29 -11.22 11.38 3.25
CA GLY A 29 -9.79 11.51 2.93
C GLY A 29 -9.00 12.42 3.87
N ASP A 30 -9.67 13.29 4.62
CA ASP A 30 -9.02 14.13 5.64
C ASP A 30 -8.43 13.33 6.80
N VAL A 31 -8.89 12.09 7.03
CA VAL A 31 -8.25 11.16 7.97
C VAL A 31 -6.85 10.79 7.48
N LEU A 32 -6.71 10.42 6.20
CA LEU A 32 -5.44 10.03 5.59
C LEU A 32 -4.50 11.23 5.49
N LYS A 33 -4.99 12.37 5.02
CA LYS A 33 -4.19 13.60 4.90
C LYS A 33 -3.61 14.07 6.23
N ARG A 34 -4.37 13.96 7.34
CA ARG A 34 -3.87 14.26 8.69
C ARG A 34 -2.74 13.35 9.14
N ALA A 35 -2.66 12.14 8.60
CA ALA A 35 -1.56 11.20 8.80
C ALA A 35 -0.44 11.35 7.75
N ASN A 36 -0.49 12.40 6.93
CA ASN A 36 0.44 12.66 5.83
C ASN A 36 0.55 11.47 4.85
N VAL A 37 -0.58 10.89 4.49
CA VAL A 37 -0.73 9.84 3.47
C VAL A 37 -1.95 10.09 2.59
N THR A 38 -1.96 9.57 1.36
CA THR A 38 -3.07 9.63 0.39
C THR A 38 -3.04 8.38 -0.51
N ALA A 39 -4.03 8.28 -1.39
CA ALA A 39 -4.14 7.23 -2.40
C ALA A 39 -4.11 5.81 -1.78
N PRO A 40 -5.12 5.45 -0.96
CA PRO A 40 -5.20 4.11 -0.39
C PRO A 40 -5.41 3.07 -1.50
N HIS A 41 -4.69 1.95 -1.42
CA HIS A 41 -4.63 0.96 -2.49
C HIS A 41 -4.95 -0.48 -2.03
N THR A 42 -3.97 -1.24 -1.54
CA THR A 42 -4.15 -2.64 -1.15
C THR A 42 -4.65 -2.72 0.28
N THR A 43 -5.58 -3.63 0.58
CA THR A 43 -6.13 -3.84 1.93
C THR A 43 -5.90 -5.27 2.40
N HIS A 44 -5.36 -5.44 3.61
CA HIS A 44 -5.27 -6.74 4.29
C HIS A 44 -5.70 -6.68 5.76
N CYS A 45 -6.34 -7.76 6.23
CA CYS A 45 -6.69 -7.94 7.64
C CYS A 45 -5.53 -8.54 8.41
N LEU A 46 -5.05 -7.86 9.44
CA LEU A 46 -3.91 -8.27 10.25
C LEU A 46 -4.30 -9.34 11.31
N PRO A 47 -3.33 -10.14 11.81
CA PRO A 47 -3.60 -11.16 12.83
C PRO A 47 -4.20 -10.63 14.15
N ASN A 48 -3.99 -9.34 14.46
CA ASN A 48 -4.56 -8.69 15.65
C ASN A 48 -6.01 -8.20 15.44
N GLY A 49 -6.58 -8.40 14.25
CA GLY A 49 -7.94 -7.95 13.89
C GLY A 49 -8.01 -6.53 13.32
N ASN A 50 -6.88 -5.82 13.22
CA ASN A 50 -6.84 -4.53 12.53
C ASN A 50 -6.93 -4.73 11.02
N VAL A 51 -7.30 -3.67 10.31
CA VAL A 51 -7.18 -3.56 8.86
C VAL A 51 -6.02 -2.63 8.56
N MET A 52 -5.10 -3.08 7.73
CA MET A 52 -4.03 -2.26 7.18
C MET A 52 -4.27 -2.02 5.70
N ILE A 53 -3.92 -0.82 5.24
CA ILE A 53 -4.11 -0.40 3.86
C ILE A 53 -2.83 0.30 3.39
N SER A 54 -2.28 -0.10 2.23
CA SER A 54 -1.16 0.64 1.63
C SER A 54 -1.63 1.98 1.09
N THR A 55 -0.73 2.94 1.13
CA THR A 55 -0.90 4.30 0.64
C THR A 55 0.26 4.64 -0.28
N MET A 56 0.01 5.49 -1.27
CA MET A 56 0.96 5.70 -2.37
C MET A 56 1.56 7.10 -2.43
N GLY A 57 1.04 8.03 -1.63
CA GLY A 57 1.60 9.37 -1.57
C GLY A 57 1.41 10.06 -0.24
N ASP A 58 2.06 11.20 -0.10
CA ASP A 58 1.89 12.11 1.03
C ASP A 58 0.63 12.99 0.88
N ALA A 59 0.41 13.93 1.80
CA ALA A 59 -0.74 14.83 1.75
C ALA A 59 -0.76 15.78 0.54
N GLU A 60 0.39 16.00 -0.10
CA GLU A 60 0.57 16.83 -1.29
C GLU A 60 0.51 16.02 -2.59
N GLY A 61 0.44 14.69 -2.48
CA GLY A 61 0.40 13.76 -3.61
C GLY A 61 1.77 13.46 -4.21
N ASN A 62 2.88 13.78 -3.52
CA ASN A 62 4.19 13.24 -3.87
C ASN A 62 4.26 11.75 -3.52
N ALA A 63 5.15 11.00 -4.16
CA ALA A 63 5.33 9.58 -3.83
C ALA A 63 5.76 9.40 -2.36
N LYS A 64 5.13 8.44 -1.70
CA LYS A 64 5.48 7.98 -0.36
C LYS A 64 4.92 6.58 -0.16
N GLY A 65 5.78 5.62 0.14
CA GLY A 65 5.37 4.25 0.47
C GLY A 65 5.10 4.09 1.95
N GLU A 66 3.83 4.07 2.34
CA GLU A 66 3.41 3.95 3.75
C GLU A 66 2.12 3.13 3.86
N PHE A 67 1.77 2.71 5.07
CA PHE A 67 0.54 1.99 5.38
C PHE A 67 -0.22 2.69 6.49
N ILE A 68 -1.55 2.63 6.41
CA ILE A 68 -2.46 3.17 7.41
C ILE A 68 -3.23 2.02 8.08
N GLU A 69 -3.35 2.06 9.40
CA GLU A 69 -4.07 1.07 10.20
C GLU A 69 -5.40 1.62 10.75
N PHE A 70 -6.40 0.74 10.75
CA PHE A 70 -7.69 0.94 11.40
C PHE A 70 -8.02 -0.25 12.31
N ASP A 71 -8.68 0.01 13.44
CA ASP A 71 -9.09 -1.05 14.36
C ASP A 71 -10.33 -1.81 13.84
N LYS A 72 -10.80 -2.79 14.61
CA LYS A 72 -12.00 -3.59 14.29
C LYS A 72 -13.30 -2.79 14.17
N ASN A 73 -13.34 -1.56 14.70
CA ASN A 73 -14.47 -0.64 14.59
C ASN A 73 -14.26 0.38 13.45
N PHE A 74 -13.20 0.20 12.66
CA PHE A 74 -12.78 1.11 11.61
C PHE A 74 -12.43 2.50 12.14
N GLU A 75 -11.91 2.58 13.36
CA GLU A 75 -11.33 3.81 13.91
C GLU A 75 -9.84 3.88 13.58
N PHE A 76 -9.37 5.08 13.29
CA PHE A 76 -7.98 5.33 12.89
C PHE A 76 -7.01 5.02 14.04
N VAL A 77 -6.00 4.20 13.74
CA VAL A 77 -4.95 3.81 14.70
C VAL A 77 -3.68 4.65 14.49
N GLY A 78 -3.22 4.75 13.25
CA GLY A 78 -1.94 5.40 12.92
C GLY A 78 -1.38 4.93 11.58
N THR A 79 -0.18 5.40 11.25
CA THR A 79 0.64 4.77 10.22
C THR A 79 1.38 3.56 10.78
N TRP A 80 1.75 2.60 9.92
CA TRP A 80 2.34 1.33 10.36
C TRP A 80 3.86 1.41 10.54
N THR A 81 4.56 2.05 9.59
CA THR A 81 6.03 2.05 9.54
C THR A 81 6.64 2.83 10.69
N LYS A 82 7.70 2.28 11.30
CA LYS A 82 8.55 2.97 12.26
C LYS A 82 9.88 3.30 11.60
N GLY A 83 10.25 4.58 11.65
CA GLY A 83 11.48 5.07 11.02
C GLY A 83 11.26 5.50 9.58
N GLU A 84 12.19 5.14 8.71
CA GLU A 84 12.17 5.53 7.30
C GLU A 84 11.11 4.75 6.51
N THR A 85 10.38 5.46 5.66
CA THR A 85 9.37 4.91 4.75
C THR A 85 9.97 4.63 3.38
N ALA A 86 9.37 3.72 2.61
CA ALA A 86 9.73 3.53 1.21
C ALA A 86 9.47 4.80 0.38
N MET A 87 10.23 4.97 -0.71
CA MET A 87 10.11 6.14 -1.58
C MET A 87 8.75 6.19 -2.28
N CYS A 88 8.30 5.06 -2.82
CA CYS A 88 7.01 4.90 -3.48
C CYS A 88 6.20 3.79 -2.81
N GLY A 89 4.87 3.80 -3.00
CA GLY A 89 3.98 2.75 -2.50
C GLY A 89 3.09 2.20 -3.60
N TYR A 90 2.66 0.95 -3.45
CA TYR A 90 1.63 0.30 -4.25
C TYR A 90 1.01 -0.89 -3.49
N ASP A 91 1.48 -2.11 -3.73
CA ASP A 91 0.96 -3.34 -3.15
C ASP A 91 1.83 -3.80 -1.98
N TYR A 92 1.29 -4.68 -1.14
CA TYR A 92 2.09 -5.35 -0.12
C TYR A 92 1.48 -6.68 0.28
N TRP A 93 2.33 -7.55 0.82
CA TRP A 93 1.90 -8.76 1.50
C TRP A 93 2.88 -9.09 2.63
N TYR A 94 2.43 -9.83 3.64
CA TYR A 94 3.27 -10.23 4.78
C TYR A 94 3.30 -11.75 4.99
N GLN A 95 4.44 -12.23 5.49
CA GLN A 95 4.70 -13.61 5.89
C GLN A 95 5.26 -13.61 7.33
N PRO A 96 4.39 -13.68 8.36
CA PRO A 96 4.80 -13.48 9.75
C PRO A 96 5.75 -14.58 10.25
N LEU A 97 5.66 -15.81 9.72
CA LEU A 97 6.58 -16.91 10.07
C LEU A 97 8.04 -16.60 9.74
N PHE A 98 8.29 -15.74 8.75
CA PHE A 98 9.61 -15.29 8.34
C PHE A 98 9.95 -13.88 8.84
N ASN A 99 9.10 -13.28 9.70
CA ASN A 99 9.21 -11.89 10.15
C ASN A 99 9.35 -10.88 9.00
N VAL A 100 8.65 -11.08 7.88
CA VAL A 100 8.80 -10.23 6.70
C VAL A 100 7.47 -9.70 6.20
N MET A 101 7.46 -8.43 5.80
CA MET A 101 6.50 -7.86 4.86
C MET A 101 7.26 -7.33 3.66
N VAL A 102 6.69 -7.53 2.48
CA VAL A 102 7.25 -7.04 1.22
C VAL A 102 6.22 -6.11 0.60
N ALA A 103 6.68 -4.95 0.16
CA ALA A 103 5.88 -3.93 -0.50
C ALA A 103 6.53 -3.49 -1.81
N SER A 104 5.70 -3.12 -2.77
CA SER A 104 6.12 -2.73 -4.11
C SER A 104 5.80 -1.27 -4.39
N GLU A 105 6.09 -0.82 -5.60
CA GLU A 105 6.09 0.59 -5.96
C GLU A 105 5.37 0.84 -7.28
N TRP A 106 4.57 1.90 -7.32
CA TRP A 106 4.07 2.50 -8.55
C TRP A 106 4.43 3.99 -8.54
N GLY A 107 3.47 4.89 -8.81
CA GLY A 107 3.73 6.32 -9.00
C GLY A 107 3.11 7.21 -7.93
N ALA A 108 3.61 8.43 -7.85
CA ALA A 108 3.05 9.49 -7.03
C ALA A 108 1.61 9.85 -7.46
N PRO A 109 0.67 10.10 -6.53
CA PRO A 109 -0.69 10.53 -6.85
C PRO A 109 -0.78 11.74 -7.76
N LYS A 110 0.09 12.73 -7.60
CA LYS A 110 0.12 13.92 -8.46
C LYS A 110 0.45 13.61 -9.93
N LEU A 111 1.09 12.47 -10.20
CA LEU A 111 1.45 12.04 -11.56
C LEU A 111 0.33 11.21 -12.17
N PHE A 112 -0.08 10.12 -11.52
CA PHE A 112 -1.08 9.23 -12.13
C PHE A 112 -2.50 9.82 -12.18
N ARG A 113 -2.88 10.71 -11.24
CA ARG A 113 -4.24 11.32 -11.23
C ARG A 113 -4.49 12.27 -12.39
N ARG A 114 -3.44 12.89 -12.93
CA ARG A 114 -3.54 13.77 -14.12
C ARG A 114 -3.44 13.01 -15.45
N GLY A 115 -3.27 11.69 -15.40
CA GLY A 115 -2.96 10.86 -16.55
C GLY A 115 -1.47 10.76 -16.84
N TRP A 116 -1.10 9.64 -17.47
CA TRP A 116 0.26 9.25 -17.81
C TRP A 116 0.98 10.26 -18.72
N ARG A 117 2.29 10.44 -18.47
CA ARG A 117 3.24 11.06 -19.40
C ARG A 117 4.56 10.30 -19.33
N ASP A 118 5.22 10.09 -20.47
CA ASP A 118 6.49 9.35 -20.51
C ASP A 118 7.58 9.99 -19.63
N SER A 119 7.57 11.33 -19.53
CA SER A 119 8.47 12.10 -18.65
C SER A 119 8.30 11.78 -17.15
N ASP A 120 7.22 11.10 -16.76
CA ASP A 120 7.01 10.70 -15.37
C ASP A 120 8.05 9.65 -14.93
N LEU A 121 8.68 8.95 -15.89
CA LEU A 121 9.77 7.99 -15.65
C LEU A 121 11.13 8.65 -15.41
N ASP A 122 11.28 9.94 -15.73
CA ASP A 122 12.54 10.67 -15.56
C ASP A 122 12.92 10.84 -14.08
N ASP A 123 11.93 10.73 -13.18
CA ASP A 123 12.11 10.84 -11.73
C ASP A 123 11.79 9.52 -11.00
N PRO A 124 12.78 8.66 -10.75
CA PRO A 124 12.59 7.38 -10.06
C PRO A 124 12.31 7.53 -8.55
N THR A 125 12.23 8.76 -8.05
CA THR A 125 11.75 9.06 -6.70
C THR A 125 10.23 9.24 -6.67
N GLN A 126 9.61 9.53 -7.81
CA GLN A 126 8.16 9.73 -7.96
C GLN A 126 7.47 8.61 -8.74
N TYR A 127 8.23 7.77 -9.42
CA TYR A 127 7.75 6.60 -10.13
C TYR A 127 8.70 5.42 -9.90
N GLY A 128 8.26 4.50 -9.06
CA GLY A 128 9.13 3.53 -8.42
C GLY A 128 9.43 2.28 -9.26
N ARG A 129 10.50 1.62 -8.83
CA ARG A 129 11.13 0.48 -9.50
C ARG A 129 11.72 -0.51 -8.49
N ARG A 130 11.28 -0.42 -7.24
CA ARG A 130 11.91 -1.12 -6.13
C ARG A 130 10.95 -2.05 -5.41
N ILE A 131 11.53 -3.05 -4.77
CA ILE A 131 10.86 -3.92 -3.80
C ILE A 131 11.40 -3.60 -2.42
N ASN A 132 10.50 -3.31 -1.49
CA ASN A 132 10.81 -2.84 -0.14
C ASN A 132 10.49 -3.94 0.87
N PHE A 133 11.48 -4.33 1.69
CA PHE A 133 11.39 -5.39 2.67
C PHE A 133 11.41 -4.80 4.08
N TYR A 134 10.38 -5.15 4.85
CA TYR A 134 10.17 -4.70 6.21
C TYR A 134 10.27 -5.87 7.17
N LYS A 135 10.86 -5.63 8.33
CA LYS A 135 10.77 -6.56 9.46
C LYS A 135 9.38 -6.44 10.06
N TRP A 136 8.60 -7.51 9.98
CA TRP A 136 7.16 -7.49 10.29
C TRP A 136 6.85 -7.08 11.74
N ASN A 137 7.58 -7.64 12.70
CA ASN A 137 7.33 -7.40 14.13
C ASN A 137 7.79 -6.00 14.56
N GLU A 138 8.91 -5.55 14.02
CA GLU A 138 9.54 -4.26 14.32
C GLU A 138 8.84 -3.10 13.59
N ARG A 139 8.25 -3.39 12.43
CA ARG A 139 7.63 -2.45 11.49
C ARG A 139 8.64 -1.50 10.83
N GLU A 140 9.83 -2.01 10.57
CA GLU A 140 10.97 -1.22 10.09
C GLU A 140 11.37 -1.68 8.70
N LEU A 141 11.53 -0.73 7.77
CA LEU A 141 12.17 -0.98 6.48
C LEU A 141 13.64 -1.37 6.72
N PHE A 142 14.08 -2.52 6.20
CA PHE A 142 15.44 -3.00 6.41
C PHE A 142 16.22 -3.27 5.12
N GLN A 143 15.52 -3.39 3.99
CA GLN A 143 16.16 -3.60 2.70
C GLN A 143 15.26 -3.09 1.57
N THR A 144 15.89 -2.50 0.57
CA THR A 144 15.24 -2.12 -0.68
C THR A 144 16.06 -2.69 -1.83
N ILE A 145 15.38 -3.35 -2.78
CA ILE A 145 15.99 -3.91 -3.99
C ILE A 145 15.52 -3.08 -5.16
N ASP A 146 16.44 -2.41 -5.85
CA ASP A 146 16.18 -1.71 -7.11
C ASP A 146 16.20 -2.71 -8.27
N LEU A 147 15.11 -2.76 -9.04
CA LEU A 147 14.96 -3.65 -10.19
C LEU A 147 15.55 -3.08 -11.49
N GLY A 148 16.11 -1.87 -11.45
CA GLY A 148 16.72 -1.21 -12.60
C GLY A 148 15.70 -0.56 -13.53
N ASP A 149 16.20 -0.01 -14.65
CA ASP A 149 15.37 0.71 -15.64
C ASP A 149 14.35 -0.18 -16.36
N GLU A 150 14.57 -1.51 -16.38
CA GLU A 150 13.63 -2.50 -16.95
C GLU A 150 12.59 -2.99 -15.92
N GLY A 151 12.71 -2.56 -14.66
CA GLY A 151 11.91 -3.04 -13.53
C GLY A 151 10.90 -2.02 -13.00
N VAL A 152 10.46 -1.10 -13.84
CA VAL A 152 9.57 0.01 -13.46
C VAL A 152 8.13 -0.48 -13.20
N CYS A 153 7.51 0.07 -12.16
CA CYS A 153 6.18 -0.35 -11.69
C CYS A 153 6.11 -1.84 -11.34
N PRO A 154 6.90 -2.32 -10.37
CA PRO A 154 6.58 -3.58 -9.73
C PRO A 154 5.22 -3.43 -9.05
N LEU A 155 4.19 -4.06 -9.61
CA LEU A 155 2.82 -3.92 -9.13
C LEU A 155 2.53 -4.99 -8.08
N GLU A 156 1.73 -6.00 -8.44
CA GLU A 156 1.15 -6.95 -7.52
C GLU A 156 2.20 -7.91 -6.94
N ILE A 157 2.30 -7.98 -5.60
CA ILE A 157 3.12 -8.95 -4.86
C ILE A 157 2.26 -10.15 -4.50
N ARG A 158 2.73 -11.34 -4.84
CA ARG A 158 2.07 -12.59 -4.46
C ARG A 158 3.07 -13.57 -3.88
N PHE A 159 3.00 -13.79 -2.57
CA PHE A 159 3.64 -14.95 -1.98
C PHE A 159 2.94 -16.23 -2.38
N LEU A 160 3.67 -17.35 -2.33
CA LEU A 160 3.01 -18.65 -2.30
C LEU A 160 2.06 -18.75 -1.10
N HIS A 161 0.95 -19.45 -1.29
CA HIS A 161 -0.04 -19.64 -0.23
C HIS A 161 0.45 -20.55 0.90
N ASN A 162 1.43 -21.43 0.65
CA ASN A 162 2.06 -22.21 1.71
C ASN A 162 2.90 -21.27 2.59
N PRO A 163 2.52 -21.01 3.85
CA PRO A 163 3.21 -20.04 4.70
C PRO A 163 4.61 -20.50 5.13
N LYS A 164 4.99 -21.76 4.82
CA LYS A 164 6.34 -22.29 5.04
C LYS A 164 7.29 -22.06 3.86
N GLU A 165 6.82 -21.43 2.78
CA GLU A 165 7.64 -21.05 1.63
C GLU A 165 8.02 -19.57 1.74
N ASN A 166 9.29 -19.27 1.49
CA ASN A 166 9.84 -17.91 1.58
C ASN A 166 9.97 -17.22 0.21
N GLN A 167 9.18 -17.67 -0.77
CA GLN A 167 9.22 -17.20 -2.14
C GLN A 167 7.89 -16.57 -2.57
N GLY A 168 7.98 -15.64 -3.51
CA GLY A 168 6.85 -14.95 -4.10
C GLY A 168 7.22 -14.37 -5.46
N TYR A 169 6.24 -13.75 -6.09
CA TYR A 169 6.34 -13.17 -7.42
C TYR A 169 5.87 -11.71 -7.39
N VAL A 170 6.41 -10.92 -8.31
CA VAL A 170 5.98 -9.56 -8.59
C VAL A 170 5.94 -9.36 -10.11
N GLY A 171 4.91 -8.68 -10.60
CA GLY A 171 4.81 -8.29 -12.01
C GLY A 171 5.31 -6.87 -12.23
N SER A 172 6.27 -6.69 -13.16
CA SER A 172 6.67 -5.38 -13.67
C SER A 172 5.89 -5.08 -14.96
N THR A 173 5.50 -3.82 -15.19
CA THR A 173 4.52 -3.50 -16.24
C THR A 173 4.94 -2.47 -17.27
N LEU A 174 6.04 -1.75 -17.05
CA LEU A 174 6.52 -0.73 -17.98
C LEU A 174 7.91 -1.08 -18.48
N TYR A 175 8.02 -1.32 -19.79
CA TYR A 175 9.23 -1.37 -20.59
C TYR A 175 8.91 -0.95 -22.04
#